data_AF-A0A7C6FVD0-F1
#
_entry.id   AF-A0A7C6FVD0-F1
#
_cell.length_a   1.000
_cell.length_b   1.000
_cell.length_c   1.000
_cell.angle_alpha   90.00
_cell.angle_beta   90.00
_cell.angle_gamma   90.00
#
_symmetry.space_group_name_H-M   'P 1'
#
loop_
_entity.id
_entity.type
_entity.pdbx_description
1 polymer ?
#
loop_
_entity_poly.entity_id
_entity_poly.type
_entity_poly.pdbx_seq_one_letter_code
_entity_poly.pdbx_strand_id
1 'polypeptide(L)'
;MNDTFFVDSVTTADVVEYGGGKYVFFAGMSEGHERIGLALFNTNSKSEKDWSFEAPKMVVDENSGLNHEIAHVADPAAVIVNNTLFLYFSAISKRGDSIFLSRSNDWENYNSYFGNPILPGRSPEIVFYNNVFYLFYVLPNKKGGYSIYLATSTDGLRFAIQSQPVLYPSIDSWDSLTITTPRIIKENDYFFMIYAGDDVAKDDPKHFGLAYSKDLINWKKYEHNPVFSRGPQTSWDDWAIWFGTLFRQKGSLYLLYEGSSYSNPKKSQIGLALLD
;
A
#
# COMPACT_ATOMS: atom_id res chain seq x y z
N MET A 1 -7.61 -26.74 -11.58
CA MET A 1 -8.61 -25.66 -11.56
C MET A 1 -7.82 -24.36 -11.42
N ASN A 2 -8.09 -23.36 -12.25
CA ASN A 2 -7.41 -22.07 -12.16
C ASN A 2 -8.00 -21.31 -10.97
N ASP A 3 -7.46 -21.59 -9.77
CA ASP A 3 -7.80 -20.89 -8.53
C ASP A 3 -7.32 -19.44 -8.62
N THR A 4 -8.14 -18.61 -9.26
CA THR A 4 -7.88 -17.18 -9.38
C THR A 4 -8.64 -16.50 -8.25
N PHE A 5 -7.97 -16.36 -7.11
CA PHE A 5 -8.47 -15.71 -5.88
C PHE A 5 -8.75 -14.20 -6.03
N PHE A 6 -8.79 -13.71 -7.28
CA PHE A 6 -8.82 -12.32 -7.70
C PHE A 6 -9.72 -12.07 -8.93
N VAL A 7 -10.68 -12.97 -9.21
CA VAL A 7 -11.59 -12.85 -10.38
C VAL A 7 -12.51 -11.63 -10.32
N ASP A 8 -12.84 -11.14 -9.12
CA ASP A 8 -13.78 -10.03 -8.95
C ASP A 8 -13.05 -8.68 -9.05
N SER A 9 -11.91 -8.56 -8.35
CA SER A 9 -11.04 -7.39 -8.41
C SER A 9 -9.59 -7.71 -8.04
N VAL A 10 -8.69 -6.83 -8.47
CA VAL A 10 -7.27 -6.80 -8.08
C VAL A 10 -6.99 -5.38 -7.59
N THR A 11 -6.60 -5.24 -6.34
CA THR A 11 -6.45 -3.95 -5.65
C THR A 11 -5.09 -3.86 -4.99
N THR A 12 -4.73 -2.64 -4.56
CA THR A 12 -3.54 -2.32 -3.78
C THR A 12 -2.23 -2.99 -4.22
N ALA A 13 -1.41 -2.31 -5.02
CA ALA A 13 -0.09 -2.82 -5.39
C ALA A 13 0.98 -2.39 -4.38
N ASP A 14 1.90 -3.30 -4.05
CA ASP A 14 3.21 -2.96 -3.51
C ASP A 14 4.32 -3.69 -4.29
N VAL A 15 5.44 -3.01 -4.54
CA VAL A 15 6.50 -3.49 -5.43
C VAL A 15 7.78 -3.69 -4.63
N VAL A 16 8.34 -4.89 -4.73
CA VAL A 16 9.62 -5.23 -4.11
C VAL A 16 10.59 -5.77 -5.15
N GLU A 17 11.84 -5.29 -5.09
CA GLU A 17 12.93 -5.80 -5.91
C GLU A 17 13.80 -6.78 -5.11
N TYR A 18 14.07 -7.95 -5.69
CA TYR A 18 14.85 -9.00 -5.04
C TYR A 18 15.52 -9.93 -6.05
N GLY A 19 16.79 -10.29 -5.82
CA GLY A 19 17.48 -11.27 -6.65
C GLY A 19 17.54 -10.92 -8.15
N GLY A 20 17.45 -9.63 -8.50
CA GLY A 20 17.36 -9.17 -9.89
C GLY A 20 15.96 -9.22 -10.52
N GLY A 21 14.96 -9.72 -9.78
CA GLY A 21 13.55 -9.70 -10.15
C GLY A 21 12.78 -8.57 -9.48
N LYS A 22 11.57 -8.31 -10.00
CA LYS A 22 10.61 -7.36 -9.44
C LYS A 22 9.29 -8.09 -9.19
N TYR A 23 8.77 -7.94 -7.99
CA TYR A 23 7.61 -8.68 -7.50
C TYR A 23 6.53 -7.70 -7.08
N VAL A 24 5.28 -8.08 -7.33
CA VAL A 24 4.11 -7.31 -6.89
C VAL A 24 3.34 -8.10 -5.87
N PHE A 25 3.19 -7.54 -4.67
CA PHE A 25 2.15 -7.96 -3.75
C PHE A 25 0.87 -7.19 -4.08
N PHE A 26 -0.26 -7.89 -4.08
CA PHE A 26 -1.55 -7.29 -4.40
C PHE A 26 -2.66 -7.90 -3.56
N ALA A 27 -3.74 -7.16 -3.36
CA ALA A 27 -4.98 -7.71 -2.84
C ALA A 27 -5.83 -8.26 -3.99
N GLY A 28 -6.37 -9.45 -3.80
CA GLY A 28 -7.21 -10.16 -4.76
C GLY A 28 -8.55 -10.50 -4.12
N MET A 29 -9.64 -10.15 -4.80
CA MET A 29 -10.99 -10.44 -4.36
C MET A 29 -11.60 -11.59 -5.16
N SER A 30 -12.13 -12.58 -4.47
CA SER A 30 -13.13 -13.49 -5.06
C SER A 30 -14.13 -13.96 -4.02
N GLU A 31 -15.38 -14.17 -4.44
CA GLU A 31 -16.44 -14.71 -3.58
C GLU A 31 -16.74 -13.84 -2.33
N GLY A 32 -16.42 -12.54 -2.40
CA GLY A 32 -16.56 -11.60 -1.28
C GLY A 32 -15.40 -11.61 -0.28
N HIS A 33 -14.34 -12.36 -0.56
CA HIS A 33 -13.15 -12.48 0.29
C HIS A 33 -11.94 -11.78 -0.35
N GLU A 34 -11.23 -10.98 0.44
CA GLU A 34 -9.97 -10.33 0.04
C GLU A 34 -8.79 -11.08 0.63
N ARG A 35 -7.85 -11.45 -0.24
CA ARG A 35 -6.64 -12.22 0.08
C ARG A 35 -5.43 -11.54 -0.54
N ILE A 36 -4.23 -11.83 -0.05
CA ILE A 36 -3.01 -11.24 -0.59
C ILE A 36 -2.33 -12.23 -1.51
N GLY A 37 -2.06 -11.76 -2.73
CA GLY A 37 -1.31 -12.43 -3.76
C GLY A 37 0.09 -11.89 -3.92
N LEU A 38 0.92 -12.69 -4.57
CA LEU A 38 2.24 -12.36 -5.09
C LEU A 38 2.28 -12.73 -6.57
N ALA A 39 2.80 -11.84 -7.40
CA ALA A 39 3.10 -12.14 -8.80
C ALA A 39 4.47 -11.57 -9.22
N LEU A 40 5.03 -12.15 -10.28
CA LEU A 40 6.22 -11.60 -10.92
C LEU A 40 5.81 -10.43 -11.82
N PHE A 41 6.48 -9.29 -11.68
CA PHE A 41 6.30 -8.17 -12.58
C PHE A 41 7.09 -8.45 -13.88
N ASN A 42 6.38 -8.65 -15.00
CA ASN A 42 7.06 -8.88 -16.27
C ASN A 42 7.73 -7.58 -16.75
N THR A 43 9.06 -7.55 -16.67
CA THR A 43 9.87 -6.40 -17.10
C THR A 43 10.36 -6.47 -18.55
N ASN A 44 10.04 -7.55 -19.27
CA ASN A 44 10.44 -7.80 -20.66
C ASN A 44 9.52 -7.14 -21.69
N SER A 45 8.71 -6.17 -21.26
CA SER A 45 7.76 -5.49 -22.12
C SER A 45 8.41 -4.88 -23.37
N LYS A 46 7.70 -5.01 -24.49
CA LYS A 46 8.04 -4.41 -25.80
C LYS A 46 7.73 -2.92 -25.86
N SER A 47 7.00 -2.36 -24.89
CA SER A 47 6.68 -0.94 -24.82
C SER A 47 6.62 -0.44 -23.37
N GLU A 48 6.65 0.88 -23.17
CA GLU A 48 6.56 1.46 -21.82
C GLU A 48 5.19 1.30 -21.16
N LYS A 49 4.19 0.75 -21.86
CA LYS A 49 2.79 0.66 -21.39
C LYS A 49 2.22 -0.76 -21.37
N ASP A 50 3.00 -1.77 -21.77
CA ASP A 50 2.53 -3.14 -21.94
C ASP A 50 3.07 -4.03 -20.82
N TRP A 51 2.49 -3.91 -19.62
CA TRP A 51 2.95 -4.63 -18.43
C TRP A 51 1.98 -5.74 -18.06
N SER A 52 2.53 -6.85 -17.57
CA SER A 52 1.76 -7.99 -17.11
C SER A 52 2.33 -8.54 -15.81
N PHE A 53 1.48 -9.21 -15.06
CA PHE A 53 1.86 -9.99 -13.90
C PHE A 53 1.86 -11.46 -14.26
N GLU A 54 2.92 -12.17 -13.90
CA GLU A 54 3.09 -13.59 -14.21
C GLU A 54 3.05 -14.45 -12.96
N ALA A 55 2.56 -15.68 -13.13
CA ALA A 55 2.50 -16.70 -12.10
C ALA A 55 1.92 -16.21 -10.75
N PRO A 56 0.73 -15.60 -10.73
CA PRO A 56 0.12 -15.13 -9.48
C PRO A 56 -0.11 -16.32 -8.55
N LYS A 57 0.28 -16.16 -7.28
CA LYS A 57 0.02 -17.12 -6.21
C LYS A 57 -0.50 -16.43 -4.96
N MET A 58 -1.40 -17.08 -4.25
CA MET A 58 -1.89 -16.61 -2.96
C MET A 58 -0.81 -16.80 -1.89
N VAL A 59 -0.61 -15.80 -1.05
CA VAL A 59 0.42 -15.82 0.01
C VAL A 59 -0.13 -15.53 1.41
N VAL A 60 -1.26 -14.82 1.51
CA VAL A 60 -2.00 -14.67 2.77
C VAL A 60 -3.48 -14.88 2.50
N ASP A 61 -4.10 -15.73 3.31
CA ASP A 61 -5.54 -16.01 3.34
C ASP A 61 -6.08 -15.67 4.72
N GLU A 62 -7.18 -14.93 4.82
CA GLU A 62 -7.83 -14.61 6.09
C GLU A 62 -8.26 -15.86 6.87
N ASN A 63 -8.53 -16.97 6.17
CA ASN A 63 -8.90 -18.25 6.77
C ASN A 63 -7.69 -19.07 7.24
N SER A 64 -6.46 -18.63 6.94
CA SER A 64 -5.23 -19.33 7.36
C SER A 64 -4.89 -19.18 8.85
N GLY A 65 -5.67 -18.40 9.61
CA GLY A 65 -5.47 -18.14 11.04
C GLY A 65 -6.74 -18.26 11.88
N LEU A 66 -6.57 -18.75 13.11
CA LEU A 66 -7.58 -19.12 14.11
C LEU A 66 -8.53 -18.00 14.61
N ASN A 67 -8.63 -16.86 13.92
CA ASN A 67 -9.44 -15.73 14.34
C ASN A 67 -10.57 -15.43 13.35
N HIS A 68 -11.71 -16.11 13.55
CA HIS A 68 -12.95 -15.96 12.76
C HIS A 68 -13.56 -14.53 12.78
N GLU A 69 -12.91 -13.55 13.42
CA GLU A 69 -13.36 -12.16 13.47
C GLU A 69 -12.76 -11.26 12.39
N ILE A 70 -11.70 -11.70 11.70
CA ILE A 70 -11.12 -10.99 10.56
C ILE A 70 -12.01 -11.25 9.34
N ALA A 71 -12.52 -10.18 8.74
CA ALA A 71 -13.38 -10.25 7.56
C ALA A 71 -12.59 -10.13 6.26
N HIS A 72 -11.53 -9.32 6.25
CA HIS A 72 -10.73 -9.03 5.05
C HIS A 72 -9.25 -8.83 5.42
N VAL A 73 -8.35 -9.29 4.55
CA VAL A 73 -6.92 -8.94 4.59
C VAL A 73 -6.51 -8.24 3.29
N ALA A 74 -5.90 -7.06 3.42
CA ALA A 74 -5.62 -6.19 2.29
C ALA A 74 -4.38 -5.31 2.57
N ASP A 75 -4.11 -4.38 1.67
CA ASP A 75 -3.08 -3.37 1.83
C ASP A 75 -1.66 -3.93 2.09
N PRO A 76 -1.13 -4.85 1.27
CA PRO A 76 0.21 -5.39 1.47
C PRO A 76 1.27 -4.28 1.47
N ALA A 77 2.25 -4.42 2.36
CA ALA A 77 3.47 -3.62 2.41
C ALA A 77 4.65 -4.53 2.79
N ALA A 78 5.63 -4.66 1.90
CA ALA A 78 6.66 -5.66 1.98
C ALA A 78 8.07 -5.07 2.03
N VAL A 79 8.93 -5.69 2.84
CA VAL A 79 10.36 -5.38 2.86
C VAL A 79 11.16 -6.67 3.06
N ILE A 80 12.36 -6.72 2.49
CA ILE A 80 13.26 -7.86 2.63
C ILE A 80 14.48 -7.44 3.44
N VAL A 81 14.75 -8.20 4.50
CA VAL A 81 15.88 -7.96 5.39
C VAL A 81 16.58 -9.29 5.63
N ASN A 82 17.87 -9.38 5.29
CA ASN A 82 18.69 -10.60 5.45
C ASN A 82 18.04 -11.86 4.87
N ASN A 83 17.53 -11.79 3.62
CA ASN A 83 16.85 -12.90 2.93
C ASN A 83 15.50 -13.31 3.55
N THR A 84 15.00 -12.57 4.54
CA THR A 84 13.65 -12.74 5.10
C THR A 84 12.73 -11.67 4.53
N LEU A 85 11.62 -12.10 3.93
CA LEU A 85 10.50 -11.26 3.58
C LEU A 85 9.64 -10.97 4.82
N PHE A 86 9.36 -9.69 5.06
CA PHE A 86 8.36 -9.22 6.02
C PHE A 86 7.22 -8.58 5.23
N LEU A 87 6.03 -9.17 5.29
CA LEU A 87 4.83 -8.71 4.62
C LEU A 87 3.83 -8.23 5.68
N TYR A 88 3.71 -6.92 5.82
CA TYR A 88 2.70 -6.29 6.66
C TYR A 88 1.43 -6.08 5.87
N PHE A 89 0.27 -6.15 6.53
CA PHE A 89 -1.02 -5.98 5.87
C PHE A 89 -2.10 -5.52 6.83
N SER A 90 -3.12 -4.84 6.29
CA SER A 90 -4.34 -4.51 7.01
C SER A 90 -5.19 -5.77 7.22
N ALA A 91 -5.69 -5.96 8.43
CA ALA A 91 -6.77 -6.88 8.73
C ALA A 91 -7.97 -6.09 9.26
N ILE A 92 -9.10 -6.21 8.56
CA ILE A 92 -10.34 -5.51 8.88
C ILE A 92 -11.20 -6.44 9.72
N SER A 93 -11.59 -5.98 10.92
CA SER A 93 -12.36 -6.79 11.87
C SER A 93 -13.45 -5.98 12.55
N LYS A 94 -14.42 -6.66 13.17
CA LYS A 94 -15.47 -6.01 13.98
C LYS A 94 -14.92 -5.25 15.19
N ARG A 95 -13.68 -5.52 15.61
CA ARG A 95 -13.02 -4.84 16.75
C ARG A 95 -12.18 -3.63 16.33
N GLY A 96 -12.14 -3.33 15.03
CA GLY A 96 -11.33 -2.28 14.43
C GLY A 96 -10.21 -2.83 13.57
N ASP A 97 -9.62 -1.94 12.79
CA ASP A 97 -8.57 -2.26 11.83
C ASP A 97 -7.23 -2.41 12.56
N SER A 98 -6.44 -3.40 12.15
CA SER A 98 -5.12 -3.64 12.71
C SER A 98 -4.14 -4.13 11.66
N ILE A 99 -2.86 -3.89 11.89
CA ILE A 99 -1.79 -4.37 11.01
C ILE A 99 -1.25 -5.69 11.54
N PHE A 100 -1.17 -6.69 10.66
CA PHE A 100 -0.59 -8.00 10.91
C PHE A 100 0.67 -8.20 10.08
N LEU A 101 1.37 -9.31 10.35
CA LEU A 101 2.62 -9.66 9.69
C LEU A 101 2.57 -11.13 9.23
N SER A 102 3.00 -11.35 8.00
CA SER A 102 3.42 -12.65 7.48
C SER A 102 4.91 -12.60 7.13
N ARG A 103 5.63 -13.70 7.38
CA ARG A 103 7.07 -13.80 7.06
C ARG A 103 7.38 -15.03 6.23
N SER A 104 8.32 -14.87 5.30
CA SER A 104 8.86 -15.98 4.51
C SER A 104 10.37 -15.88 4.38
N ASN A 105 11.06 -17.02 4.40
CA ASN A 105 12.51 -17.10 4.13
C ASN A 105 12.81 -17.76 2.77
N ASP A 106 11.83 -18.45 2.20
CA ASP A 106 11.95 -19.30 1.01
C ASP A 106 11.01 -18.88 -0.12
N TRP A 107 10.20 -17.85 0.10
CA TRP A 107 9.19 -17.32 -0.83
C TRP A 107 8.06 -18.29 -1.18
N GLU A 108 8.03 -19.47 -0.55
CA GLU A 108 7.04 -20.51 -0.77
C GLU A 108 6.15 -20.71 0.46
N ASN A 109 6.74 -20.66 1.66
CA ASN A 109 6.04 -20.82 2.92
C ASN A 109 5.90 -19.47 3.64
N TYR A 110 4.65 -19.08 3.90
CA TYR A 110 4.30 -17.81 4.53
C TYR A 110 3.75 -18.06 5.93
N ASN A 111 4.50 -17.61 6.94
CA ASN A 111 4.14 -17.76 8.35
C ASN A 111 3.39 -16.52 8.81
N SER A 112 2.07 -16.54 8.66
CA SER A 112 1.18 -15.48 9.15
C SER A 112 0.88 -15.69 10.62
N TYR A 113 1.26 -14.73 11.47
CA TYR A 113 0.97 -14.80 12.90
C TYR A 113 -0.29 -13.99 13.21
N PHE A 114 -1.44 -14.67 13.29
CA PHE A 114 -2.73 -14.05 13.63
C PHE A 114 -3.03 -14.03 15.15
N GLY A 115 -2.06 -14.44 15.98
CA GLY A 115 -2.25 -14.51 17.44
C GLY A 115 -2.40 -13.14 18.09
N ASN A 116 -1.71 -12.11 17.56
CA ASN A 116 -1.85 -10.71 17.95
C ASN A 116 -1.46 -9.80 16.78
N PRO A 117 -2.12 -8.64 16.61
CA PRO A 117 -1.69 -7.64 15.65
C PRO A 117 -0.33 -7.04 16.04
N ILE A 118 0.41 -6.54 15.05
CA ILE A 118 1.61 -5.72 15.26
C ILE A 118 1.23 -4.40 15.96
N LEU A 119 0.20 -3.73 15.43
CA LEU A 119 -0.37 -2.51 16.02
C LEU A 119 -1.79 -2.22 15.47
N PRO A 120 -2.60 -1.39 16.15
CA PRO A 120 -3.86 -0.87 15.61
C PRO A 120 -3.61 0.11 14.46
N GLY A 121 -4.46 0.08 13.44
CA GLY A 121 -4.33 0.94 12.25
C GLY A 121 -4.48 0.15 10.95
N ARG A 122 -4.32 0.85 9.82
CA ARG A 122 -4.45 0.27 8.48
C ARG A 122 -3.50 0.92 7.48
N SER A 123 -3.55 0.42 6.25
CA SER A 123 -2.81 0.90 5.08
C SER A 123 -1.32 1.06 5.35
N PRO A 124 -0.64 -0.04 5.75
CA PRO A 124 0.76 0.01 6.12
C PRO A 124 1.64 0.38 4.93
N GLU A 125 2.80 0.93 5.26
CA GLU A 125 3.95 1.11 4.39
C GLU A 125 5.21 0.86 5.21
N ILE A 126 6.17 0.11 4.68
CA ILE A 126 7.35 -0.33 5.45
C ILE A 126 8.65 0.02 4.73
N VAL A 127 9.55 0.70 5.43
CA VAL A 127 10.91 1.00 4.93
C VAL A 127 11.93 0.43 5.90
N PHE A 128 12.91 -0.33 5.41
CA PHE A 128 14.07 -0.74 6.20
C PHE A 128 15.28 0.12 5.83
N TYR A 129 15.78 0.89 6.79
CA TYR A 129 16.89 1.81 6.55
C TYR A 129 17.76 1.94 7.81
N ASN A 130 19.09 1.90 7.64
CA ASN A 130 20.06 1.98 8.73
C ASN A 130 19.75 1.05 9.92
N ASN A 131 19.42 -0.21 9.62
CA ASN A 131 19.06 -1.26 10.59
C ASN A 131 17.79 -1.00 11.42
N VAL A 132 16.89 -0.14 10.91
CA VAL A 132 15.61 0.18 11.55
C VAL A 132 14.48 -0.04 10.53
N PHE A 133 13.42 -0.69 10.99
CA PHE A 133 12.13 -0.76 10.32
C PHE A 133 11.33 0.49 10.66
N TYR A 134 10.84 1.19 9.64
CA TYR A 134 9.94 2.34 9.74
C TYR A 134 8.58 1.93 9.17
N LEU A 135 7.63 1.62 10.04
CA LEU A 135 6.27 1.23 9.68
C LEU A 135 5.37 2.46 9.75
N PHE A 136 4.96 2.94 8.58
CA PHE A 136 3.98 3.98 8.42
C PHE A 136 2.59 3.36 8.31
N TYR A 137 1.58 4.06 8.84
CA TYR A 137 0.20 3.58 8.88
C TYR A 137 -0.74 4.75 9.13
N VAL A 138 -2.04 4.52 8.96
CA VAL A 138 -3.04 5.56 9.17
C VAL A 138 -3.91 5.30 10.39
N LEU A 139 -4.29 6.38 11.08
CA LEU A 139 -5.29 6.37 12.14
C LEU A 139 -6.31 7.51 11.93
N PRO A 140 -7.56 7.36 12.42
CA PRO A 140 -8.55 8.43 12.36
C PRO A 140 -8.06 9.73 13.02
N ASN A 141 -8.34 10.86 12.39
CA ASN A 141 -8.02 12.19 12.87
C ASN A 141 -9.26 12.90 13.44
N LYS A 142 -9.07 14.05 14.11
CA LYS A 142 -10.15 14.80 14.75
C LYS A 142 -11.16 15.43 13.78
N LYS A 143 -10.81 15.57 12.50
CA LYS A 143 -11.67 16.10 11.43
C LYS A 143 -12.55 15.01 10.79
N GLY A 144 -12.38 13.74 11.18
CA GLY A 144 -13.11 12.61 10.60
C GLY A 144 -12.40 11.92 9.43
N GLY A 145 -11.24 12.42 9.00
CA GLY A 145 -10.38 11.75 8.01
C GLY A 145 -9.30 10.88 8.67
N TYR A 146 -8.19 10.66 7.96
CA TYR A 146 -6.99 9.99 8.45
C TYR A 146 -5.78 10.93 8.60
N SER A 147 -4.81 10.51 9.40
CA SER A 147 -3.46 11.08 9.45
C SER A 147 -2.43 9.95 9.43
N ILE A 148 -1.21 10.24 8.98
CA ILE A 148 -0.15 9.24 8.82
C ILE A 148 0.75 9.25 10.05
N TYR A 149 0.88 8.09 10.68
CA TYR A 149 1.69 7.83 11.85
C TYR A 149 2.90 6.98 11.48
N LEU A 150 3.86 6.92 12.41
CA LEU A 150 5.07 6.12 12.29
C LEU A 150 5.28 5.30 13.56
N ALA A 151 5.70 4.06 13.39
CA ALA A 151 6.29 3.25 14.44
C ALA A 151 7.64 2.70 13.97
N THR A 152 8.57 2.51 14.90
CA THR A 152 9.93 2.03 14.58
C THR A 152 10.27 0.73 15.28
N SER A 153 11.08 -0.12 14.65
CA SER A 153 11.51 -1.39 15.22
C SER A 153 12.92 -1.75 14.79
N THR A 154 13.65 -2.49 15.63
CA THR A 154 14.95 -3.10 15.27
C THR A 154 14.83 -4.58 14.90
N ASP A 155 13.68 -5.22 15.17
CA ASP A 155 13.45 -6.65 14.92
C ASP A 155 12.31 -6.92 13.92
N GLY A 156 11.54 -5.90 13.53
CA GLY A 156 10.40 -6.03 12.63
C GLY A 156 9.20 -6.73 13.27
N LEU A 157 9.21 -6.93 14.59
CA LEU A 157 8.15 -7.63 15.33
C LEU A 157 7.54 -6.74 16.42
N ARG A 158 8.38 -5.98 17.12
CA ARG A 158 7.97 -5.09 18.20
C ARG A 158 8.25 -3.65 17.80
N PHE A 159 7.21 -2.85 17.74
CA PHE A 159 7.28 -1.47 17.26
C PHE A 159 7.07 -0.46 18.40
N ALA A 160 7.96 0.52 18.47
CA ALA A 160 7.80 1.72 19.28
C ALA A 160 6.99 2.75 18.51
N ILE A 161 5.77 3.04 19.00
CA ILE A 161 4.81 3.94 18.35
C ILE A 161 5.15 5.40 18.64
N GLN A 162 5.14 6.25 17.61
CA GLN A 162 5.14 7.70 17.81
C GLN A 162 3.74 8.18 18.19
N SER A 163 3.66 9.04 19.20
CA SER A 163 2.38 9.49 19.77
C SER A 163 1.66 10.53 18.91
N GLN A 164 2.36 11.13 17.95
CA GLN A 164 1.82 12.14 17.03
C GLN A 164 1.99 11.66 15.58
N PRO A 165 1.09 12.06 14.66
CA PRO A 165 1.30 11.90 13.23
C PRO A 165 2.64 12.48 12.77
N VAL A 166 3.29 11.80 11.83
CA VAL A 166 4.44 12.33 11.08
C VAL A 166 4.03 13.19 9.89
N LEU A 167 2.80 12.99 9.41
CA LEU A 167 2.18 13.86 8.41
C LEU A 167 0.72 14.11 8.78
N TYR A 168 0.31 15.37 8.68
CA TYR A 168 -1.06 15.83 8.96
C TYR A 168 -1.76 16.25 7.66
N PRO A 169 -3.10 16.11 7.57
CA PRO A 169 -3.91 16.83 6.59
C PRO A 169 -3.57 18.33 6.58
N SER A 170 -3.61 18.96 5.42
CA SER A 170 -3.35 20.40 5.36
C SER A 170 -4.48 21.21 6.01
N ILE A 171 -4.23 22.50 6.18
CA ILE A 171 -5.27 23.46 6.53
C ILE A 171 -5.89 23.94 5.22
N ASP A 172 -7.22 23.87 5.10
CA ASP A 172 -8.03 24.46 4.03
C ASP A 172 -7.47 24.25 2.61
N SER A 173 -7.14 23.00 2.28
CA SER A 173 -6.58 22.57 1.00
C SER A 173 -7.22 21.25 0.55
N TRP A 174 -6.83 20.76 -0.62
CA TRP A 174 -7.35 19.55 -1.28
C TRP A 174 -7.25 18.27 -0.43
N ASP A 175 -6.33 18.22 0.54
CA ASP A 175 -6.11 17.11 1.46
C ASP A 175 -6.43 17.49 2.92
N SER A 176 -7.32 18.45 3.14
CA SER A 176 -7.58 19.02 4.47
C SER A 176 -8.42 18.15 5.40
N LEU A 177 -9.18 17.20 4.84
CA LEU A 177 -9.95 16.23 5.61
C LEU A 177 -9.11 15.01 5.93
N THR A 178 -8.53 14.38 4.91
CA THR A 178 -7.87 13.07 5.01
C THR A 178 -6.56 13.03 4.25
N ILE A 179 -5.58 12.29 4.79
CA ILE A 179 -4.43 11.78 4.05
C ILE A 179 -4.25 10.30 4.39
N THR A 180 -4.03 9.46 3.36
CA THR A 180 -4.05 8.01 3.52
C THR A 180 -3.14 7.29 2.51
N THR A 181 -3.05 5.97 2.64
CA THR A 181 -2.34 5.03 1.75
C THR A 181 -0.93 5.51 1.34
N PRO A 182 -0.03 5.74 2.32
CA PRO A 182 1.34 6.12 2.02
C PRO A 182 2.07 5.02 1.22
N ARG A 183 2.95 5.44 0.32
CA ARG A 183 3.99 4.61 -0.30
C ARG A 183 5.27 5.41 -0.37
N ILE A 184 6.41 4.79 -0.08
CA ILE A 184 7.69 5.48 0.03
C ILE A 184 8.73 4.88 -0.92
N ILE A 185 9.35 5.73 -1.72
CA ILE A 185 10.54 5.38 -2.50
C ILE A 185 11.73 6.21 -2.01
N LYS A 186 12.91 5.59 -1.98
CA LYS A 186 14.17 6.30 -1.74
C LYS A 186 14.82 6.68 -3.07
N GLU A 187 15.05 7.97 -3.28
CA GLU A 187 15.69 8.52 -4.47
C GLU A 187 16.82 9.46 -4.04
N ASN A 188 18.06 9.10 -4.35
CA ASN A 188 19.26 9.83 -3.92
C ASN A 188 19.26 10.05 -2.38
N ASP A 189 19.38 11.29 -1.92
CA ASP A 189 19.44 11.67 -0.50
C ASP A 189 18.05 11.84 0.16
N TYR A 190 16.96 11.59 -0.58
CA TYR A 190 15.61 11.81 -0.10
C TYR A 190 14.77 10.53 -0.14
N PHE A 191 13.85 10.46 0.81
CA PHE A 191 12.69 9.60 0.79
C PHE A 191 11.51 10.44 0.31
N PHE A 192 10.75 9.90 -0.64
CA PHE A 192 9.56 10.51 -1.17
C PHE A 192 8.35 9.64 -0.79
N MET A 193 7.43 10.23 -0.04
CA MET A 193 6.14 9.63 0.29
C MET A 193 5.10 10.19 -0.68
N ILE A 194 4.51 9.32 -1.48
CA ILE A 194 3.26 9.63 -2.17
C ILE A 194 2.10 9.17 -1.29
N TYR A 195 1.08 10.01 -1.16
CA TYR A 195 -0.06 9.78 -0.27
C TYR A 195 -1.35 10.23 -0.96
N ALA A 196 -2.46 9.55 -0.68
CA ALA A 196 -3.77 9.94 -1.17
C ALA A 196 -4.41 10.97 -0.24
N GLY A 197 -5.22 11.88 -0.77
CA GLY A 197 -5.88 12.90 0.03
C GLY A 197 -7.19 13.41 -0.58
N ASP A 198 -8.03 13.93 0.30
CA ASP A 198 -9.31 14.54 -0.03
C ASP A 198 -9.71 15.59 1.01
N ASP A 199 -10.60 16.49 0.62
CA ASP A 199 -11.20 17.56 1.41
C ASP A 199 -12.66 17.27 1.83
N VAL A 200 -13.28 16.23 1.27
CA VAL A 200 -14.70 15.89 1.44
C VAL A 200 -14.92 14.45 1.90
N ALA A 201 -14.26 13.47 1.29
CA ALA A 201 -14.43 12.05 1.58
C ALA A 201 -13.32 11.53 2.50
N LYS A 202 -13.68 10.71 3.50
CA LYS A 202 -12.70 10.11 4.43
C LYS A 202 -11.74 9.15 3.74
N ASP A 203 -12.27 8.33 2.83
CA ASP A 203 -11.58 7.15 2.30
C ASP A 203 -11.88 6.90 0.81
N ASP A 204 -12.38 7.89 0.08
CA ASP A 204 -12.55 7.88 -1.38
C ASP A 204 -11.76 9.06 -2.02
N PRO A 205 -10.42 9.07 -1.88
CA PRO A 205 -9.61 10.23 -2.24
C PRO A 205 -9.51 10.46 -3.74
N LYS A 206 -9.53 11.74 -4.12
CA LYS A 206 -9.47 12.20 -5.51
C LYS A 206 -8.06 12.37 -6.06
N HIS A 207 -7.06 12.54 -5.18
CA HIS A 207 -5.74 13.02 -5.55
C HIS A 207 -4.62 12.29 -4.81
N PHE A 208 -3.44 12.20 -5.44
CA PHE A 208 -2.20 11.95 -4.72
C PHE A 208 -1.39 13.25 -4.56
N GLY A 209 -0.79 13.38 -3.38
CA GLY A 209 0.22 14.38 -3.05
C GLY A 209 1.57 13.72 -2.78
N LEU A 210 2.62 14.55 -2.78
CA LEU A 210 3.98 14.15 -2.48
C LEU A 210 4.49 14.84 -1.21
N ALA A 211 5.22 14.13 -0.38
CA ALA A 211 6.03 14.68 0.70
C ALA A 211 7.44 14.11 0.62
N TYR A 212 8.44 14.84 1.10
CA TYR A 212 9.82 14.39 1.11
C TYR A 212 10.45 14.53 2.50
N SER A 213 11.39 13.63 2.78
CA SER A 213 12.13 13.56 4.04
C SER A 213 13.57 13.11 3.78
N LYS A 214 14.50 13.47 4.66
CA LYS A 214 15.87 12.93 4.68
C LYS A 214 16.07 11.83 5.72
N ASP A 215 15.14 11.71 6.66
CA ASP A 215 15.31 10.91 7.88
C ASP A 215 14.11 10.01 8.20
N LEU A 216 13.09 9.96 7.32
CA LEU A 216 11.83 9.21 7.47
C LEU A 216 10.94 9.70 8.62
N ILE A 217 11.35 10.74 9.37
CA ILE A 217 10.65 11.24 10.56
C ILE A 217 10.07 12.62 10.28
N ASN A 218 10.88 13.52 9.74
CA ASN A 218 10.50 14.88 9.43
C ASN A 218 10.13 14.99 7.96
N TRP A 219 8.85 15.22 7.68
CA TRP A 219 8.30 15.29 6.32
C TRP A 219 7.91 16.71 5.96
N LYS A 220 8.24 17.10 4.72
CA LYS A 220 7.77 18.34 4.11
C LYS A 220 6.91 18.02 2.88
N LYS A 221 5.68 18.52 2.85
CA LYS A 221 4.81 18.41 1.66
C LYS A 221 5.41 19.20 0.51
N TYR A 222 5.31 18.63 -0.68
CA TYR A 222 5.70 19.31 -1.90
C TYR A 222 4.76 20.49 -2.20
N GLU A 223 5.37 21.61 -2.56
CA GLU A 223 4.71 22.90 -2.68
C GLU A 223 3.72 22.97 -3.85
N HIS A 224 3.86 22.07 -4.84
CA HIS A 224 3.00 21.98 -6.01
C HIS A 224 2.00 20.81 -5.95
N ASN A 225 1.71 20.30 -4.75
CA ASN A 225 0.64 19.32 -4.57
C ASN A 225 -0.75 19.88 -4.96
N PRO A 226 -1.67 19.02 -5.43
CA PRO A 226 -1.52 17.58 -5.68
C PRO A 226 -0.72 17.30 -6.97
N VAL A 227 -0.11 16.11 -7.06
CA VAL A 227 0.75 15.70 -8.20
C VAL A 227 0.09 14.70 -9.14
N PHE A 228 -1.01 14.08 -8.72
CA PHE A 228 -1.78 13.13 -9.53
C PHE A 228 -3.25 13.22 -9.15
N SER A 229 -4.15 13.02 -10.11
CA SER A 229 -5.60 13.06 -9.90
C SER A 229 -6.25 11.84 -10.52
N ARG A 230 -7.35 11.39 -9.90
CA ARG A 230 -8.25 10.40 -10.48
C ARG A 230 -8.69 10.84 -11.89
N GLY A 231 -9.01 9.89 -12.74
CA GLY A 231 -9.40 10.19 -14.12
C GLY A 231 -10.72 10.98 -14.25
N PRO A 232 -10.99 11.52 -15.45
CA PRO A 232 -12.21 12.26 -15.74
C PRO A 232 -13.43 11.35 -15.65
N GLN A 233 -14.61 11.94 -15.45
CA GLN A 233 -15.88 11.20 -15.45
C GLN A 233 -15.95 10.21 -16.62
N THR A 234 -16.40 8.98 -16.33
CA THR A 234 -16.44 7.80 -17.22
C THR A 234 -15.12 7.07 -17.43
N SER A 235 -14.00 7.55 -16.91
CA SER A 235 -12.77 6.74 -16.84
C SER A 235 -12.93 5.59 -15.84
N TRP A 236 -12.06 4.58 -15.97
CA TRP A 236 -12.09 3.39 -15.12
C TRP A 236 -11.73 3.69 -13.65
N ASP A 237 -11.13 4.84 -13.39
CA ASP A 237 -10.66 5.36 -12.11
C ASP A 237 -11.36 6.68 -11.72
N ASP A 238 -12.57 6.95 -12.24
CA ASP A 238 -13.24 8.25 -12.07
C ASP A 238 -13.86 8.50 -10.67
N TRP A 239 -13.81 7.50 -9.77
CA TRP A 239 -14.33 7.59 -8.40
C TRP A 239 -13.23 7.88 -7.36
N ALA A 240 -12.19 7.08 -7.29
CA ALA A 240 -11.14 7.25 -6.27
C ALA A 240 -9.87 6.50 -6.62
N ILE A 241 -8.75 6.93 -6.03
CA ILE A 241 -7.41 6.38 -6.26
C ILE A 241 -6.68 6.10 -4.95
N TRP A 242 -6.03 4.94 -4.81
CA TRP A 242 -5.31 4.53 -3.60
C TRP A 242 -3.94 3.92 -3.93
N PHE A 243 -3.07 3.83 -2.92
CA PHE A 243 -1.82 3.06 -2.95
C PHE A 243 -0.94 3.32 -4.17
N GLY A 244 -0.56 4.59 -4.36
CA GLY A 244 0.32 5.00 -5.44
C GLY A 244 1.74 4.48 -5.27
N THR A 245 2.06 3.28 -5.73
CA THR A 245 3.41 2.69 -5.60
C THR A 245 4.32 3.16 -6.74
N LEU A 246 5.36 3.92 -6.36
CA LEU A 246 6.38 4.39 -7.29
C LEU A 246 7.49 3.35 -7.47
N PHE A 247 7.95 3.17 -8.70
CA PHE A 247 9.13 2.35 -9.00
C PHE A 247 9.84 2.81 -10.27
N ARG A 248 11.14 2.57 -10.36
CA ARG A 248 11.92 2.82 -11.58
C ARG A 248 12.01 1.59 -12.47
N GLN A 249 12.00 1.80 -13.77
CA GLN A 249 12.28 0.77 -14.76
C GLN A 249 12.90 1.40 -16.01
N LYS A 250 14.08 0.92 -16.41
CA LYS A 250 14.82 1.42 -17.59
C LYS A 250 15.03 2.95 -17.60
N GLY A 251 15.19 3.56 -16.42
CA GLY A 251 15.39 5.01 -16.23
C GLY A 251 14.11 5.81 -16.00
N SER A 252 12.97 5.31 -16.46
CA SER A 252 11.66 5.95 -16.28
C SER A 252 11.06 5.68 -14.90
N LEU A 253 10.30 6.65 -14.38
CA LEU A 253 9.55 6.52 -13.14
C LEU A 253 8.10 6.15 -13.45
N TYR A 254 7.60 5.13 -12.78
CA TYR A 254 6.24 4.63 -12.96
C TYR A 254 5.47 4.71 -11.66
N LEU A 255 4.16 4.87 -11.79
CA LEU A 255 3.18 4.83 -10.70
C LEU A 255 2.21 3.67 -10.96
N LEU A 256 2.28 2.61 -10.14
CA LEU A 256 1.16 1.68 -10.00
C LEU A 256 0.19 2.26 -8.98
N TYR A 257 -1.10 2.20 -9.25
CA TYR A 257 -2.10 2.68 -8.30
C TYR A 257 -3.38 1.89 -8.43
N GLU A 258 -4.12 1.80 -7.34
CA GLU A 258 -5.50 1.34 -7.39
C GLU A 258 -6.39 2.49 -7.84
N GLY A 259 -7.27 2.22 -8.81
CA GLY A 259 -8.32 3.14 -9.22
C GLY A 259 -9.67 2.45 -9.20
N SER A 260 -10.71 3.19 -8.82
CA SER A 260 -12.09 2.72 -8.80
C SER A 260 -12.98 3.62 -9.63
N SER A 261 -14.04 3.04 -10.21
CA SER A 261 -15.03 3.76 -11.02
C SER A 261 -16.36 3.93 -10.29
N TYR A 262 -17.13 4.93 -10.73
CA TYR A 262 -18.53 5.17 -10.36
C TYR A 262 -19.50 4.09 -10.86
N SER A 263 -19.02 3.01 -11.52
CA SER A 263 -19.86 1.95 -12.04
C SER A 263 -20.70 1.27 -10.95
N ASN A 264 -21.79 0.60 -11.35
CA ASN A 264 -22.56 -0.27 -10.44
C ASN A 264 -22.56 -1.72 -10.98
N PRO A 265 -21.96 -2.69 -10.27
CA PRO A 265 -21.18 -2.51 -9.03
C PRO A 265 -19.92 -1.68 -9.27
N LYS A 266 -19.42 -1.03 -8.22
CA LYS A 266 -18.12 -0.35 -8.28
C LYS A 266 -17.05 -1.40 -8.59
N LYS A 267 -16.10 -1.04 -9.45
CA LYS A 267 -14.97 -1.91 -9.78
C LYS A 267 -13.68 -1.17 -9.50
N SER A 268 -12.82 -1.79 -8.68
CA SER A 268 -11.45 -1.36 -8.46
C SER A 268 -10.48 -2.26 -9.23
N GLN A 269 -9.41 -1.66 -9.74
CA GLN A 269 -8.34 -2.36 -10.46
C GLN A 269 -7.01 -1.61 -10.29
N ILE A 270 -5.90 -2.31 -10.55
CA ILE A 270 -4.58 -1.69 -10.60
C ILE A 270 -4.35 -1.09 -11.98
N GLY A 271 -4.03 0.20 -12.03
CA GLY A 271 -3.56 0.91 -13.21
C GLY A 271 -2.08 1.26 -13.12
N LEU A 272 -1.53 1.69 -14.25
CA LEU A 272 -0.16 2.16 -14.37
C LEU A 272 -0.13 3.52 -15.07
N ALA A 273 0.65 4.44 -14.52
CA ALA A 273 1.03 5.68 -15.18
C ALA A 273 2.56 5.75 -15.34
N LEU A 274 3.00 6.31 -16.46
CA LEU A 274 4.37 6.78 -16.67
C LEU A 274 4.43 8.24 -16.21
N LEU A 275 5.44 8.58 -15.42
CA LEU A 275 5.66 9.93 -14.92
C LEU A 275 6.83 10.58 -15.66
N ASP A 276 6.61 11.80 -16.16
CA ASP A 276 7.60 12.63 -16.86
C ASP A 276 8.36 13.57 -15.91
#